data_AF-M6G291-F1
#
_entry.id   AF-M6G291-F1
#
_cell.length_a   1.000
_cell.length_b   1.000
_cell.length_c   1.000
_cell.angle_alpha   90.00
_cell.angle_beta   90.00
_cell.angle_gamma   90.00
#
_symmetry.space_group_name_H-M   'P 1'
#
loop_
_entity.id
_entity.type
_entity.pdbx_description
1 polymer ?
#
loop_
_entity_poly.entity_id
_entity_poly.type
_entity_poly.pdbx_seq_one_letter_code
_entity_poly.pdbx_strand_id
1 'polypeptide(L)'
;MKSYLGIDIGAGSIKANLVAQDGTILESTSRTTGVETDEPQFLDSLASIVSEMKNSSLAAIGIGSPGPIDCENGILIQSANLPLLKNVALVAYLKKNFRFQFTTTMTQTSPHSENIVSVLEKDPQVW
;
A
#
# COMPACT_ATOMS: atom_id res chain seq x y z
N MET A 1 20.80 -5.84 2.44
CA MET A 1 19.98 -5.48 3.62
C MET A 1 18.54 -5.48 3.17
N LYS A 2 17.59 -5.99 3.97
CA LYS A 2 16.17 -6.03 3.56
C LYS A 2 15.61 -4.61 3.47
N SER A 3 14.68 -4.41 2.55
CA SER A 3 13.85 -3.22 2.47
C SER A 3 12.38 -3.59 2.44
N TYR A 4 11.53 -2.60 2.74
CA TYR A 4 10.10 -2.73 2.85
C TYR A 4 9.44 -1.57 2.12
N LEU A 5 8.33 -1.80 1.43
CA LEU A 5 7.59 -0.75 0.73
C LEU A 5 6.29 -0.49 1.48
N GLY A 6 6.15 0.71 2.05
CA GLY A 6 4.88 1.18 2.58
C GLY A 6 4.15 2.01 1.53
N ILE A 7 2.89 1.69 1.27
CA ILE A 7 1.98 2.45 0.42
C ILE A 7 0.85 2.98 1.29
N ASP A 8 0.65 4.30 1.32
CA ASP A 8 -0.41 4.98 2.06
C ASP A 8 -1.39 5.60 1.06
N ILE A 9 -2.62 5.09 1.05
CA ILE A 9 -3.70 5.62 0.23
C ILE A 9 -4.30 6.79 1.01
N GLY A 10 -4.15 8.00 0.50
CA GLY A 10 -4.72 9.22 1.07
C GLY A 10 -5.97 9.69 0.32
N ALA A 11 -6.50 10.83 0.75
CA ALA A 11 -7.68 11.43 0.12
C ALA A 11 -7.42 11.93 -1.31
N GLY A 12 -6.28 12.60 -1.52
CA GLY A 12 -5.91 13.17 -2.82
C GLY A 12 -4.61 12.63 -3.41
N SER A 13 -4.00 11.63 -2.77
CA SER A 13 -2.77 11.02 -3.26
C SER A 13 -2.54 9.65 -2.68
N ILE A 14 -1.93 8.77 -3.46
CA ILE A 14 -1.26 7.57 -2.95
C ILE A 14 0.22 7.92 -2.76
N LYS A 15 0.75 7.75 -1.55
CA LYS A 15 2.16 7.98 -1.23
C LYS A 15 2.85 6.66 -0.96
N ALA A 16 4.13 6.55 -1.31
CA ALA A 16 4.89 5.35 -1.00
C ALA A 16 6.32 5.67 -0.59
N ASN A 17 6.84 4.87 0.35
CA ASN A 17 8.21 4.94 0.82
C ASN A 17 8.83 3.55 0.80
N LEU A 18 9.99 3.43 0.15
CA LEU A 18 10.87 2.29 0.31
C LEU A 18 11.76 2.56 1.53
N VAL A 19 11.69 1.71 2.54
CA VAL A 19 12.42 1.86 3.79
C VAL A 19 13.37 0.68 4.00
N ALA A 20 14.57 0.95 4.49
CA ALA A 20 15.48 -0.06 4.98
C ALA A 20 14.97 -0.67 6.29
N GLN A 21 15.54 -1.81 6.68
CA GLN A 21 15.19 -2.51 7.91
C GLN A 21 15.42 -1.68 9.19
N ASP A 22 16.33 -0.72 9.17
CA ASP A 22 16.56 0.20 10.32
C ASP A 22 15.60 1.40 10.34
N GLY A 23 14.63 1.45 9.43
CA GLY A 23 13.66 2.54 9.30
C GLY A 23 14.13 3.69 8.39
N THR A 24 15.35 3.64 7.85
CA THR A 24 15.84 4.68 6.93
C THR A 24 15.00 4.70 5.65
N ILE A 25 14.47 5.87 5.27
CA ILE A 25 13.81 6.05 3.97
C ILE A 25 14.87 6.05 2.88
N LEU A 26 14.77 5.10 1.95
CA LEU A 26 15.67 4.96 0.80
C LEU A 26 15.14 5.75 -0.41
N GLU A 27 13.82 5.72 -0.61
CA GLU A 27 13.17 6.37 -1.74
C GLU A 27 11.70 6.68 -1.42
N SER A 28 11.15 7.70 -2.06
CA SER A 28 9.76 8.11 -1.93
C SER A 28 9.15 8.44 -3.29
N THR A 29 7.88 8.08 -3.48
CA THR A 29 7.12 8.42 -4.70
C THR A 29 5.66 8.73 -4.34
N SER A 30 4.91 9.32 -5.27
CA SER A 30 3.48 9.57 -5.09
C SER A 30 2.71 9.57 -6.41
N ARG A 31 1.39 9.37 -6.31
CA ARG A 31 0.43 9.52 -7.40
C ARG A 31 -0.72 10.37 -6.91
N THR A 32 -1.10 11.37 -7.68
CA THR A 32 -2.32 12.15 -7.41
C THR A 32 -3.54 11.28 -7.65
N THR A 33 -4.50 11.37 -6.75
CA THR A 33 -5.82 10.76 -6.89
C THR A 33 -6.90 11.81 -6.61
N GLY A 34 -8.10 11.57 -7.07
CA GLY A 34 -9.21 12.50 -6.94
C GLY A 34 -10.55 11.78 -7.02
N VAL A 35 -11.62 12.56 -6.97
CA VAL A 35 -12.99 12.04 -7.03
C VAL A 35 -13.29 11.32 -8.35
N GLU A 36 -12.54 11.66 -9.40
CA GLU A 36 -12.57 11.10 -10.74
C GLU A 36 -11.74 9.82 -10.91
N THR A 37 -10.93 9.43 -9.91
CA THR A 37 -10.09 8.23 -10.01
C THR A 37 -10.95 6.98 -9.98
N ASP A 38 -10.98 6.26 -11.10
CA ASP A 38 -11.69 4.98 -11.23
C ASP A 38 -10.83 3.79 -10.79
N GLU A 39 -11.46 2.61 -10.70
CA GLU A 39 -10.78 1.39 -10.26
C GLU A 39 -9.56 1.01 -11.12
N PRO A 40 -9.64 1.00 -12.47
CA PRO A 40 -8.47 0.77 -13.31
C PRO A 40 -7.31 1.74 -13.03
N GLN A 41 -7.56 3.05 -13.01
CA GLN A 41 -6.53 4.06 -12.73
C GLN A 41 -5.91 3.89 -11.35
N PHE A 42 -6.72 3.55 -10.35
CA PHE A 42 -6.26 3.29 -8.99
C PHE A 42 -5.35 2.06 -8.92
N LEU A 43 -5.78 0.94 -9.51
CA LEU A 43 -5.01 -0.30 -9.54
C LEU A 43 -3.70 -0.15 -10.33
N ASP A 44 -3.74 0.58 -11.44
CA ASP A 44 -2.55 0.89 -12.23
C ASP A 44 -1.59 1.81 -11.49
N SER A 45 -2.11 2.77 -10.72
CA SER A 45 -1.29 3.61 -9.84
C SER A 45 -0.54 2.77 -8.82
N LEU A 46 -1.23 1.85 -8.12
CA LEU A 46 -0.60 0.92 -7.17
C LEU A 46 0.45 0.03 -7.85
N ALA A 47 0.13 -0.56 -8.99
CA ALA A 47 1.06 -1.42 -9.71
C ALA A 47 2.28 -0.65 -10.23
N SER A 48 2.10 0.60 -10.69
CA SER A 48 3.19 1.45 -11.14
C SER A 48 4.15 1.77 -10.01
N ILE A 49 3.64 2.10 -8.82
CA ILE A 49 4.43 2.35 -7.61
C ILE A 49 5.24 1.09 -7.25
N VAL A 50 4.60 -0.08 -7.20
CA VAL A 50 5.31 -1.33 -6.89
C VAL A 50 6.38 -1.65 -7.94
N SER A 51 6.10 -1.39 -9.22
CA SER A 51 7.06 -1.65 -10.28
C SER A 51 8.24 -0.67 -10.29
N GLU A 52 8.02 0.59 -9.93
CA GLU A 52 9.04 1.64 -9.80
C GLU A 52 9.95 1.36 -8.61
N MET A 53 9.36 1.05 -7.45
CA MET A 53 10.07 1.01 -6.16
C MET A 53 10.62 -0.38 -5.81
N LYS A 54 10.28 -1.44 -6.57
CA LYS A 54 10.80 -2.78 -6.29
C LYS A 54 12.29 -2.86 -6.56
N ASN A 55 12.98 -3.58 -5.69
CA ASN A 55 14.38 -3.95 -5.88
C ASN A 55 14.62 -5.39 -5.42
N SER A 56 15.84 -5.88 -5.60
CA SER A 56 16.23 -7.25 -5.21
C SER A 56 16.20 -7.52 -3.70
N SER A 57 16.13 -6.47 -2.88
CA SER A 57 16.13 -6.53 -1.42
C SER A 57 14.74 -6.32 -0.80
N LEU A 58 13.71 -6.03 -1.62
CA LEU A 58 12.34 -5.80 -1.16
C LEU A 58 11.74 -7.09 -0.61
N ALA A 59 11.48 -7.10 0.70
CA ALA A 59 10.99 -8.28 1.40
C ALA A 59 9.45 -8.35 1.45
N ALA A 60 8.79 -7.22 1.67
CA ALA A 60 7.34 -7.15 1.79
C ALA A 60 6.78 -5.76 1.47
N ILE A 61 5.49 -5.71 1.20
CA ILE A 61 4.73 -4.50 0.87
C ILE A 61 3.57 -4.35 1.87
N GLY A 62 3.47 -3.19 2.51
CA GLY A 62 2.34 -2.83 3.37
C GLY A 62 1.47 -1.77 2.70
N ILE A 63 0.16 -1.94 2.76
CA ILE A 63 -0.80 -1.00 2.17
C ILE A 63 -1.75 -0.47 3.25
N GLY A 64 -1.68 0.83 3.50
CA GLY A 64 -2.59 1.56 4.36
C GLY A 64 -3.75 2.15 3.56
N SER A 65 -4.97 1.99 4.06
CA SER A 65 -6.19 2.59 3.48
C SER A 65 -6.89 3.50 4.47
N PRO A 66 -7.40 4.67 4.05
CA PRO A 66 -8.13 5.59 4.91
C PRO A 66 -9.62 5.18 5.02
N GLY A 67 -10.06 4.22 4.20
CA GLY A 67 -11.41 3.69 4.16
C GLY A 67 -11.46 2.23 4.63
N PRO A 68 -12.67 1.69 4.91
CA PRO A 68 -12.85 0.31 5.32
C PRO A 68 -12.16 -0.65 4.35
N ILE A 69 -11.24 -1.44 4.87
CA ILE A 69 -10.53 -2.49 4.13
C ILE A 69 -10.83 -3.82 4.80
N ASP A 70 -11.15 -4.81 3.99
CA ASP A 70 -11.12 -6.20 4.40
C ASP A 70 -9.64 -6.61 4.41
N CYS A 71 -9.03 -6.65 5.61
CA CYS A 71 -7.61 -6.93 5.73
C CYS A 71 -7.24 -8.36 5.33
N GLU A 72 -8.15 -9.31 5.57
CA GLU A 72 -7.96 -10.74 5.29
C GLU A 72 -7.89 -10.98 3.78
N ASN A 73 -8.81 -10.38 3.03
CA ASN A 73 -8.88 -10.56 1.58
C ASN A 73 -8.11 -9.46 0.80
N GLY A 74 -7.68 -8.40 1.49
CA GLY A 74 -7.03 -7.24 0.88
C GLY A 74 -7.95 -6.52 -0.11
N ILE A 75 -9.19 -6.27 0.30
CA ILE A 75 -10.23 -5.62 -0.51
C ILE A 75 -10.56 -4.25 0.08
N LEU A 76 -10.39 -3.19 -0.72
CA LEU A 76 -10.91 -1.87 -0.37
C LEU A 76 -12.43 -1.88 -0.55
N ILE A 77 -13.18 -1.87 0.56
CA ILE A 77 -14.65 -2.01 0.53
C ILE A 77 -15.28 -0.75 -0.07
N GLN A 78 -14.86 0.42 0.41
CA GLN A 78 -15.30 1.72 -0.11
C GLN A 78 -14.33 2.82 0.36
N SER A 79 -14.31 3.94 -0.35
CA SER A 79 -13.58 5.15 0.05
C SER A 79 -14.48 6.37 -0.02
N ALA A 80 -14.52 7.15 1.06
CA ALA A 80 -15.22 8.44 1.06
C ALA A 80 -14.54 9.47 0.15
N ASN A 81 -13.22 9.36 -0.03
CA ASN A 81 -12.42 10.31 -0.81
C ASN A 81 -12.28 9.88 -2.29
N LEU A 82 -12.44 8.60 -2.58
CA LEU A 82 -12.38 8.01 -3.92
C LEU A 82 -13.72 7.30 -4.20
N PRO A 83 -14.80 8.07 -4.45
CA PRO A 83 -16.18 7.57 -4.43
C PRO A 83 -16.49 6.57 -5.54
N LEU A 84 -15.67 6.50 -6.59
CA LEU A 84 -15.79 5.53 -7.67
C LEU A 84 -15.23 4.14 -7.29
N LEU A 85 -14.53 4.02 -6.15
CA LEU A 85 -13.95 2.76 -5.70
C LEU A 85 -14.89 2.02 -4.75
N LYS A 86 -15.26 0.79 -5.13
CA LYS A 86 -16.11 -0.08 -4.33
C LYS A 86 -15.71 -1.55 -4.53
N ASN A 87 -15.46 -2.26 -3.43
CA ASN A 87 -15.05 -3.66 -3.40
C ASN A 87 -13.84 -3.97 -4.31
N VAL A 88 -12.82 -3.11 -4.27
CA VAL A 88 -11.63 -3.22 -5.12
C VAL A 88 -10.65 -4.23 -4.53
N ALA A 89 -10.45 -5.36 -5.21
CA ALA A 89 -9.56 -6.45 -4.78
C ALA A 89 -8.07 -6.15 -5.08
N LEU A 90 -7.52 -5.14 -4.42
CA LEU A 90 -6.19 -4.61 -4.71
C LEU A 90 -5.05 -5.60 -4.45
N VAL A 91 -5.10 -6.39 -3.36
CA VAL A 91 -4.05 -7.39 -3.09
C VAL A 91 -4.08 -8.51 -4.13
N ALA A 92 -5.28 -8.99 -4.50
CA ALA A 92 -5.44 -9.99 -5.54
C ALA A 92 -4.91 -9.51 -6.89
N TYR A 93 -5.18 -8.24 -7.24
CA TYR A 93 -4.64 -7.61 -8.45
C TYR A 93 -3.10 -7.56 -8.43
N LEU A 94 -2.51 -7.06 -7.34
CA LEU A 94 -1.05 -6.94 -7.23
C LEU A 94 -0.35 -8.31 -7.22
N LYS A 95 -0.92 -9.33 -6.57
CA LYS A 95 -0.37 -10.70 -6.55
C LYS A 95 -0.34 -11.37 -7.93
N LYS A 96 -1.15 -10.92 -8.90
CA LYS A 96 -1.06 -11.40 -10.30
C LYS A 96 0.23 -10.93 -10.97
N ASN A 97 0.69 -9.73 -10.64
CA ASN A 97 1.81 -9.05 -11.29
C ASN A 97 3.13 -9.16 -10.50
N PHE A 98 3.04 -9.36 -9.18
CA PHE A 98 4.19 -9.33 -8.29
C PHE A 98 4.20 -10.51 -7.32
N ARG A 99 5.40 -11.02 -7.02
CA ARG A 99 5.63 -12.16 -6.12
C ARG A 99 6.17 -11.70 -4.77
N PHE A 100 5.47 -10.74 -4.15
CA PHE A 100 5.80 -10.23 -2.82
C PHE A 100 4.74 -10.64 -1.81
N GLN A 101 5.12 -10.62 -0.53
CA GLN A 101 4.16 -10.64 0.56
C GLN A 101 3.50 -9.26 0.66
N PHE A 102 2.17 -9.27 0.77
CA PHE A 102 1.37 -8.06 0.92
C PHE A 102 0.63 -8.15 2.24
N THR A 103 0.64 -7.05 3.00
CA THR A 103 -0.26 -6.86 4.14
C THR A 103 -1.07 -5.59 3.96
N THR A 104 -2.22 -5.52 4.62
CA THR A 104 -3.11 -4.36 4.56
C THR A 104 -3.54 -3.93 5.95
N THR A 105 -3.75 -2.63 6.14
CA THR A 105 -4.22 -2.07 7.41
C THR A 105 -5.09 -0.83 7.19
N MET A 106 -6.02 -0.58 8.11
CA MET A 106 -6.77 0.68 8.13
C MET A 106 -5.94 1.75 8.84
N THR A 107 -5.70 2.87 8.16
CA THR A 107 -5.00 4.02 8.74
C THR A 107 -6.03 4.99 9.34
N GLN A 108 -6.16 5.02 10.68
CA GLN A 108 -7.07 5.97 11.35
C GLN A 108 -6.53 7.42 11.31
N THR A 109 -5.27 7.60 10.97
CA THR A 109 -4.56 8.86 10.69
C THR A 109 -3.23 8.48 10.03
N SER A 110 -2.70 9.30 9.10
CA SER A 110 -1.50 9.02 8.32
C SER A 110 -0.41 8.29 9.13
N PRO A 111 0.08 7.13 8.68
CA PRO A 111 1.19 6.49 9.36
C PRO A 111 2.41 7.40 9.18
N HIS A 112 2.87 8.00 10.28
CA HIS A 112 4.24 8.50 10.33
C HIS A 112 5.16 7.35 9.93
N SER A 113 6.12 7.64 9.04
CA SER A 113 7.04 6.68 8.40
C SER A 113 7.75 5.72 9.38
N GLU A 114 7.79 6.07 10.66
CA GLU A 114 8.41 5.33 11.76
C GLU A 114 7.80 3.94 12.04
N ASN A 115 6.65 3.60 11.45
CA ASN A 115 5.97 2.32 11.72
C ASN A 115 5.94 1.30 10.58
N ILE A 116 6.46 1.59 9.38
CA ILE A 116 6.35 0.66 8.23
C ILE A 116 7.06 -0.68 8.52
N VAL A 117 8.29 -0.63 9.03
CA VAL A 117 9.07 -1.84 9.35
C VAL A 117 8.42 -2.63 10.49
N SER A 118 8.06 -1.94 11.58
CA SER A 118 7.39 -2.55 12.74
C SER A 118 6.07 -3.23 12.38
N VAL A 119 5.29 -2.64 11.47
CA VAL A 119 4.03 -3.22 10.96
C VAL A 119 4.31 -4.47 10.13
N LEU A 120 5.37 -4.46 9.31
CA LEU A 120 5.69 -5.57 8.42
C LEU A 120 6.45 -6.73 9.08
N GLU A 121 7.11 -6.51 10.23
CA GLU A 121 7.91 -7.53 10.91
C GLU A 121 7.17 -8.27 12.05
N LYS A 122 6.09 -7.71 12.64
CA LYS A 122 5.64 -8.13 13.98
C LYS A 122 4.80 -9.40 14.11
N ASP A 123 4.11 -9.92 13.10
CA ASP A 123 3.35 -11.17 13.31
C ASP A 123 2.89 -11.84 11.99
N PRO A 124 3.43 -12.98 11.57
CA PRO A 124 2.98 -13.64 10.33
C PRO A 124 1.57 -14.26 10.41
N GLN A 125 0.90 -14.24 11.57
CA GLN A 125 -0.43 -14.84 11.78
C GLN A 125 -1.48 -13.91 12.42
N VAL A 126 -1.14 -12.67 12.75
CA VAL A 126 -2.11 -11.64 13.20
C VAL A 126 -2.38 -10.60 12.08
N TRP A 127 -2.05 -10.93 10.84
CA TRP A 127 -2.46 -10.22 9.62
C TRP A 127 -3.38 -11.09 8.77
#